data_AF-A0A534WGL6-F1
#
_entry.id   AF-A0A534WGL6-F1
#
_cell.length_a   1.000
_cell.length_b   1.000
_cell.length_c   1.000
_cell.angle_alpha   90.00
_cell.angle_beta   90.00
_cell.angle_gamma   90.00
#
_symmetry.space_group_name_H-M   'P 1'
#
loop_
_entity.id
_entity.type
_entity.pdbx_description
1 polymer ?
#
loop_
_entity_poly.entity_id
_entity_poly.type
_entity_poly.pdbx_seq_one_letter_code
_entity_poly.pdbx_strand_id
1 'polypeptide(L)'
;MKWSLWAARYLVALALSMTPATRAAAQVPDHLECYKIRDPLKLAGIVDLNSPQFGRETGCKVSAAKLFCVPASKVVVSAVNKATGTPITPLSFWAPPAPADRICYKMKCPRPTPPDQQVTDQFGTRVLSNLRPSLLCTPAVPGPTPTPDAFHGFPATGQMTCWDTSGTVISCTGAGQDGDTRAGATLTYVDNGDGTITDLNTGLTWEKKSV
;
A
#
# COMPACT_ATOMS: atom_id res chain seq x y z
N MET A 1 -20.97 -0.10 82.47
CA MET A 1 -19.90 0.91 82.70
C MET A 1 -18.73 0.55 81.80
N LYS A 2 -18.14 1.55 81.13
CA LYS A 2 -17.06 1.53 80.10
C LYS A 2 -17.54 1.68 78.66
N TRP A 3 -17.37 2.91 78.18
CA TRP A 3 -17.40 3.34 76.79
C TRP A 3 -16.09 2.94 76.09
N SER A 4 -16.13 2.66 74.79
CA SER A 4 -14.95 2.79 73.91
C SER A 4 -15.39 3.11 72.49
N LEU A 5 -15.08 4.35 72.09
CA LEU A 5 -15.17 4.91 70.75
C LEU A 5 -14.03 4.37 69.88
N TRP A 6 -14.31 3.83 68.69
CA TRP A 6 -13.30 3.64 67.64
C TRP A 6 -13.82 4.12 66.27
N ALA A 7 -13.25 5.26 65.86
CA ALA A 7 -12.93 5.78 64.53
C ALA A 7 -13.73 5.31 63.29
N ALA A 8 -14.48 6.25 62.70
CA ALA A 8 -14.90 6.17 61.30
C ALA A 8 -13.69 6.37 60.37
N ARG A 9 -13.32 5.33 59.62
CA ARG A 9 -12.31 5.42 58.55
C ARG A 9 -13.01 5.87 57.26
N TYR A 10 -12.77 7.11 56.84
CA TYR A 10 -13.10 7.57 55.49
C TYR A 10 -12.15 6.91 54.49
N LEU A 11 -12.68 6.05 53.62
CA LEU A 11 -12.01 5.60 52.41
C LEU A 11 -12.22 6.65 51.32
N VAL A 12 -11.21 7.48 51.05
CA VAL A 12 -11.17 8.30 49.85
C VAL A 12 -10.69 7.41 48.71
N ALA A 13 -11.62 6.92 47.89
CA ALA A 13 -11.28 6.23 46.66
C ALA A 13 -10.75 7.25 45.64
N LEU A 14 -9.45 7.18 45.32
CA LEU A 14 -8.87 7.92 44.21
C LEU A 14 -9.40 7.30 42.91
N ALA A 15 -10.44 7.89 42.34
CA ALA A 15 -10.92 7.51 41.02
C ALA A 15 -9.90 7.97 39.97
N LEU A 16 -9.01 7.07 39.58
CA LEU A 16 -8.09 7.28 38.46
C LEU A 16 -8.95 7.39 37.19
N SER A 17 -9.22 8.61 36.76
CA SER A 17 -9.95 8.89 35.53
C SER A 17 -9.12 8.41 34.35
N MET A 18 -9.40 7.19 33.88
CA MET A 18 -8.89 6.69 32.60
C MET A 18 -9.60 7.47 31.50
N THR A 19 -9.01 8.57 31.06
CA THR A 19 -9.43 9.23 29.83
C THR A 19 -9.16 8.26 28.68
N PRO A 20 -10.15 7.86 27.87
CA PRO A 20 -9.89 7.06 26.69
C PRO A 20 -9.00 7.87 25.76
N ALA A 21 -7.77 7.38 25.55
CA ALA A 21 -6.91 7.87 24.49
C ALA A 21 -7.64 7.62 23.17
N THR A 22 -8.12 8.69 22.53
CA THR A 22 -8.59 8.64 21.16
C THR A 22 -7.40 8.20 20.31
N ARG A 23 -7.39 6.94 19.87
CA ARG A 23 -6.46 6.49 18.84
C ARG A 23 -6.70 7.39 17.63
N ALA A 24 -5.74 8.23 17.29
CA ALA A 24 -5.72 8.88 15.98
C ALA A 24 -5.65 7.73 14.96
N ALA A 25 -6.74 7.52 14.21
CA ALA A 25 -6.69 6.63 13.07
C ALA A 25 -5.63 7.19 12.12
N ALA A 26 -4.54 6.44 11.91
CA ALA A 26 -3.53 6.81 10.94
C ALA A 26 -4.22 7.04 9.59
N GLN A 27 -3.97 8.17 8.94
CA GLN A 27 -4.58 8.45 7.64
C GLN A 27 -4.00 7.48 6.62
N VAL A 28 -4.85 6.58 6.11
CA VAL A 28 -4.47 5.62 5.07
C VAL A 28 -4.11 6.41 3.80
N PRO A 29 -2.92 6.22 3.20
CA PRO A 29 -2.57 6.83 1.94
C PRO A 29 -3.30 6.10 0.80
N ASP A 30 -4.60 6.37 0.66
CA ASP A 30 -5.49 5.80 -0.37
C ASP A 30 -5.69 6.73 -1.58
N HIS A 31 -5.00 7.88 -1.61
CA HIS A 31 -4.94 8.80 -2.76
C HIS A 31 -3.59 8.74 -3.48
N LEU A 32 -3.53 9.35 -4.66
CA LEU A 32 -2.28 9.61 -5.37
C LEU A 32 -2.10 11.11 -5.56
N GLU A 33 -0.95 11.64 -5.14
CA GLU A 33 -0.49 12.98 -5.52
C GLU A 33 0.37 12.87 -6.78
N CYS A 34 0.07 13.66 -7.81
CA CYS A 34 0.73 13.58 -9.11
C CYS A 34 1.47 14.87 -9.49
N TYR A 35 2.73 14.72 -9.87
CA TYR A 35 3.66 15.78 -10.25
C TYR A 35 3.86 15.81 -11.76
N LYS A 36 3.89 17.02 -12.35
CA LYS A 36 4.31 17.19 -13.75
C LYS A 36 5.81 16.92 -13.87
N ILE A 37 6.20 16.08 -14.82
CA ILE A 37 7.60 15.67 -14.99
C ILE A 37 8.18 16.07 -16.35
N ARG A 38 9.50 16.16 -16.38
CA ARG A 38 10.30 16.14 -17.60
C ARG A 38 10.98 14.78 -17.70
N ASP A 39 10.52 13.97 -18.63
CA ASP A 39 11.04 12.62 -18.83
C ASP A 39 12.12 12.62 -19.95
N PRO A 40 13.34 12.15 -19.66
CA PRO A 40 14.36 11.97 -20.70
C PRO A 40 13.95 10.92 -21.74
N LEU A 41 13.16 9.90 -21.36
CA LEU A 41 12.70 8.86 -22.28
C LEU A 41 11.74 9.43 -23.32
N LYS A 42 12.03 9.18 -24.61
CA LYS A 42 11.17 9.56 -25.74
C LYS A 42 10.37 8.35 -26.21
N LEU A 43 9.50 7.86 -25.32
CA LEU A 43 8.67 6.69 -25.59
C LEU A 43 7.71 6.94 -26.75
N ALA A 44 7.62 5.97 -27.66
CA ALA A 44 6.56 5.81 -28.64
C ALA A 44 6.31 4.31 -28.83
N GLY A 45 5.08 3.85 -28.65
CA GLY A 45 4.76 2.43 -28.73
C GLY A 45 3.28 2.15 -28.94
N ILE A 46 2.96 0.88 -29.16
CA ILE A 46 1.60 0.37 -29.25
C ILE A 46 1.45 -0.71 -28.17
N VAL A 47 0.38 -0.63 -27.40
CA VAL A 47 0.05 -1.58 -26.32
C VAL A 47 -1.41 -2.02 -26.46
N ASP A 48 -1.68 -3.24 -26.01
CA ASP A 48 -3.03 -3.73 -25.79
C ASP A 48 -3.33 -3.68 -24.29
N LEU A 49 -4.55 -3.28 -23.92
CA LEU A 49 -5.00 -3.23 -22.54
C LEU A 49 -6.07 -4.28 -22.32
N ASN A 50 -6.14 -4.78 -21.09
CA ASN A 50 -7.25 -5.61 -20.64
C ASN A 50 -7.71 -5.12 -19.27
N SER A 51 -8.88 -4.47 -19.25
CA SER A 51 -9.52 -4.00 -18.02
C SER A 51 -10.66 -4.93 -17.66
N PRO A 52 -10.76 -5.43 -16.41
CA PRO A 52 -11.93 -6.18 -15.97
C PRO A 52 -13.26 -5.43 -16.14
N GLN A 53 -13.22 -4.09 -16.07
CA GLN A 53 -14.40 -3.23 -16.16
C GLN A 53 -14.82 -2.91 -17.61
N PHE A 54 -13.85 -2.76 -18.51
CA PHE A 54 -14.09 -2.27 -19.87
C PHE A 54 -13.69 -3.25 -20.98
N GLY A 55 -13.19 -4.43 -20.61
CA GLY A 55 -12.73 -5.46 -21.53
C GLY A 55 -11.38 -5.13 -22.17
N ARG A 56 -11.15 -5.75 -23.33
CA ARG A 56 -9.89 -5.65 -24.07
C ARG A 56 -9.92 -4.47 -25.04
N GLU A 57 -8.88 -3.64 -25.01
CA GLU A 57 -8.61 -2.58 -25.98
C GLU A 57 -7.32 -2.89 -26.73
N THR A 58 -7.33 -2.83 -28.06
CA THR A 58 -6.17 -3.16 -28.88
C THR A 58 -5.64 -1.97 -29.67
N GLY A 59 -4.33 -1.94 -29.91
CA GLY A 59 -3.71 -0.91 -30.74
C GLY A 59 -3.60 0.47 -30.07
N CYS A 60 -3.55 0.53 -28.74
CA CYS A 60 -3.43 1.79 -28.01
C CYS A 60 -2.02 2.39 -28.19
N LYS A 61 -1.95 3.61 -28.70
CA LYS A 61 -0.68 4.34 -28.85
C LYS A 61 -0.27 4.91 -27.49
N VAL A 62 0.90 4.54 -27.00
CA VAL A 62 1.55 5.11 -25.81
C VAL A 62 2.72 5.99 -26.22
N SER A 63 2.94 7.08 -25.49
CA SER A 63 3.95 8.08 -25.82
C SER A 63 4.59 8.69 -24.55
N ALA A 64 5.00 9.95 -24.58
CA ALA A 64 5.75 10.59 -23.49
C ALA A 64 5.04 10.53 -22.12
N ALA A 65 5.83 10.29 -21.06
CA ALA A 65 5.38 10.45 -19.69
C ALA A 65 5.03 11.92 -19.38
N LYS A 66 4.03 12.10 -18.52
CA LYS A 66 3.55 13.43 -18.11
C LYS A 66 3.44 13.60 -16.61
N LEU A 67 3.12 12.52 -15.90
CA LEU A 67 2.98 12.57 -14.45
C LEU A 67 3.81 11.49 -13.78
N PHE A 68 4.34 11.83 -12.61
CA PHE A 68 4.82 10.89 -11.61
C PHE A 68 3.90 11.01 -10.40
N CYS A 69 3.32 9.91 -9.95
CA CYS A 69 2.32 9.89 -8.88
C CYS A 69 2.79 9.02 -7.71
N VAL A 70 2.61 9.50 -6.49
CA VAL A 70 2.99 8.81 -5.24
C VAL A 70 1.78 8.66 -4.32
N PRO A 71 1.70 7.61 -3.49
CA PRO A 71 0.67 7.48 -2.45
C PRO A 71 0.62 8.71 -1.54
N ALA A 72 -0.59 9.19 -1.26
CA ALA A 72 -0.81 10.34 -0.41
C ALA A 72 -2.07 10.16 0.43
N SER A 73 -2.09 10.76 1.62
CA SER A 73 -3.30 10.98 2.41
C SER A 73 -3.77 12.41 2.23
N LYS A 74 -5.08 12.66 2.43
CA LYS A 74 -5.62 14.02 2.34
C LYS A 74 -6.71 14.32 3.35
N VAL A 75 -6.78 15.60 3.72
CA VAL A 75 -7.89 16.20 4.47
C VAL A 75 -8.56 17.25 3.59
N VAL A 76 -9.88 17.21 3.50
CA VAL A 76 -10.64 18.26 2.79
C VAL A 76 -10.84 19.45 3.72
N VAL A 77 -10.09 20.53 3.50
CA VAL A 77 -10.22 21.78 4.27
C VAL A 77 -11.45 22.58 3.82
N SER A 78 -11.74 22.59 2.51
CA SER A 78 -12.94 23.22 1.95
C SER A 78 -13.22 22.65 0.56
N ALA A 79 -14.49 22.48 0.20
CA ALA A 79 -14.90 22.11 -1.14
C ALA A 79 -16.21 22.82 -1.51
N VAL A 80 -16.33 23.25 -2.77
CA VAL A 80 -17.52 23.90 -3.31
C VAL A 80 -17.79 23.39 -4.71
N ASN A 81 -19.05 23.24 -5.08
CA ASN A 81 -19.42 23.04 -6.48
C ASN A 81 -19.30 24.38 -7.20
N LYS A 82 -18.30 24.52 -8.08
CA LYS A 82 -18.03 25.78 -8.78
C LYS A 82 -19.19 26.24 -9.67
N ALA A 83 -20.01 25.33 -10.20
CA ALA A 83 -21.12 25.67 -11.08
C ALA A 83 -22.30 26.29 -10.31
N THR A 84 -22.56 25.82 -9.09
CA THR A 84 -23.71 26.24 -8.26
C THR A 84 -23.33 27.14 -7.09
N GLY A 85 -22.05 27.23 -6.74
CA GLY A 85 -21.54 27.93 -5.56
C GLY A 85 -21.80 27.21 -4.23
N THR A 86 -22.44 26.04 -4.23
CA THR A 86 -22.85 25.35 -3.01
C THR A 86 -21.66 24.65 -2.33
N PRO A 87 -21.48 24.78 -1.00
CA PRO A 87 -20.51 23.99 -0.25
C PRO A 87 -20.73 22.48 -0.42
N ILE A 88 -19.64 21.73 -0.51
CA ILE A 88 -19.64 20.26 -0.57
C ILE A 88 -19.20 19.75 0.79
N THR A 89 -20.09 19.06 1.49
CA THR A 89 -19.76 18.30 2.69
C THR A 89 -19.15 16.97 2.27
N PRO A 90 -17.88 16.67 2.62
CA PRO A 90 -17.26 15.41 2.24
C PRO A 90 -18.02 14.21 2.80
N LEU A 91 -18.30 13.22 1.95
CA LEU A 91 -18.81 11.93 2.39
C LEU A 91 -17.68 11.11 3.00
N SER A 92 -17.97 10.35 4.05
CA SER A 92 -17.05 9.33 4.56
C SER A 92 -17.02 8.18 3.56
N PHE A 93 -15.92 8.06 2.84
CA PHE A 93 -15.68 7.01 1.86
C PHE A 93 -14.25 6.51 2.04
N TRP A 94 -14.07 5.20 2.08
CA TRP A 94 -12.77 4.55 2.23
C TRP A 94 -12.53 3.64 1.05
N ALA A 95 -11.32 3.72 0.48
CA ALA A 95 -10.83 2.78 -0.51
C ALA A 95 -9.63 2.01 0.05
N PRO A 96 -9.31 0.83 -0.49
CA PRO A 96 -8.05 0.17 -0.20
C PRO A 96 -6.85 1.11 -0.44
N PRO A 97 -5.72 0.92 0.26
CA PRO A 97 -4.53 1.75 0.09
C PRO A 97 -4.14 1.93 -1.38
N ALA A 98 -3.67 3.13 -1.73
CA ALA A 98 -3.30 3.44 -3.08
C ALA A 98 -2.15 2.53 -3.52
N PRO A 99 -2.09 2.17 -4.81
CA PRO A 99 -0.96 1.43 -5.33
C PRO A 99 0.35 2.20 -5.13
N ALA A 100 1.47 1.48 -5.05
CA ALA A 100 2.83 2.02 -5.11
C ALA A 100 3.02 3.01 -6.28
N ASP A 101 4.10 3.81 -6.21
CA ASP A 101 4.47 4.87 -7.14
C ASP A 101 4.17 4.54 -8.60
N ARG A 102 3.75 5.55 -9.37
CA ARG A 102 3.33 5.40 -10.76
C ARG A 102 3.99 6.42 -11.67
N ILE A 103 4.33 6.00 -12.89
CA ILE A 103 4.63 6.90 -14.00
C ILE A 103 3.47 6.82 -14.99
N CYS A 104 2.88 7.96 -15.32
CA CYS A 104 1.74 8.05 -16.23
C CYS A 104 2.15 8.58 -17.60
N TYR A 105 1.95 7.75 -18.62
CA TYR A 105 2.26 7.99 -20.02
C TYR A 105 1.04 8.47 -20.79
N LYS A 106 1.22 9.45 -21.68
CA LYS A 106 0.18 9.82 -22.64
C LYS A 106 -0.23 8.62 -23.47
N MET A 107 -1.52 8.39 -23.57
CA MET A 107 -2.05 7.31 -24.39
C MET A 107 -3.24 7.73 -25.25
N LYS A 108 -3.48 6.97 -26.31
CA LYS A 108 -4.66 7.07 -27.17
C LYS A 108 -5.04 5.70 -27.71
N CYS A 109 -6.22 5.22 -27.38
CA CYS A 109 -6.78 3.97 -27.91
C CYS A 109 -7.70 4.22 -29.13
N PRO A 110 -7.76 3.28 -30.08
CA PRO A 110 -8.82 3.22 -31.08
C PRO A 110 -10.21 3.10 -30.42
N ARG A 111 -11.27 3.54 -31.12
CA ARG A 111 -12.67 3.44 -30.68
C ARG A 111 -13.09 1.95 -30.52
N PRO A 112 -14.10 1.61 -29.69
CA PRO A 112 -15.12 2.48 -29.08
C PRO A 112 -14.79 2.99 -27.67
N THR A 113 -15.37 4.15 -27.32
CA THR A 113 -15.36 4.67 -25.95
C THR A 113 -16.20 3.77 -25.03
N PRO A 114 -15.73 3.49 -23.80
CA PRO A 114 -16.52 2.77 -22.81
C PRO A 114 -17.89 3.42 -22.52
N PRO A 115 -18.87 2.65 -22.03
CA PRO A 115 -20.17 3.19 -21.63
C PRO A 115 -20.05 4.12 -20.42
N ASP A 116 -21.04 5.01 -20.27
CA ASP A 116 -21.15 5.92 -19.13
C ASP A 116 -21.12 5.16 -17.79
N GLN A 117 -20.51 5.75 -16.77
CA GLN A 117 -20.29 5.12 -15.46
C GLN A 117 -20.89 5.97 -14.36
N GLN A 118 -21.75 5.38 -13.52
CA GLN A 118 -22.16 6.01 -12.27
C GLN A 118 -21.11 5.72 -11.20
N VAL A 119 -20.49 6.77 -10.68
CA VAL A 119 -19.44 6.66 -9.65
C VAL A 119 -19.81 7.49 -8.43
N THR A 120 -19.35 7.04 -7.28
CA THR A 120 -19.42 7.79 -6.02
C THR A 120 -18.01 8.01 -5.51
N ASP A 121 -17.67 9.25 -5.22
CA ASP A 121 -16.48 9.59 -4.44
C ASP A 121 -16.88 10.42 -3.22
N GLN A 122 -15.89 10.87 -2.46
CA GLN A 122 -16.12 11.71 -1.27
C GLN A 122 -16.81 13.05 -1.57
N PHE A 123 -16.95 13.45 -2.82
CA PHE A 123 -17.65 14.67 -3.23
C PHE A 123 -19.04 14.39 -3.79
N GLY A 124 -19.49 13.13 -3.78
CA GLY A 124 -20.84 12.71 -4.13
C GLY A 124 -20.92 11.75 -5.31
N THR A 125 -22.15 11.39 -5.67
CA THR A 125 -22.46 10.48 -6.79
C THR A 125 -22.72 11.25 -8.08
N ARG A 126 -22.14 10.79 -9.18
CA ARG A 126 -22.30 11.40 -10.53
C ARG A 126 -22.11 10.38 -11.66
N VAL A 127 -22.69 10.68 -12.81
CA VAL A 127 -22.48 9.91 -14.05
C VAL A 127 -21.31 10.54 -14.83
N LEU A 128 -20.31 9.73 -15.15
CA LEU A 128 -19.19 10.08 -16.02
C LEU A 128 -19.50 9.61 -17.44
N SER A 129 -19.39 10.51 -18.41
CA SER A 129 -19.63 10.23 -19.82
C SER A 129 -18.42 10.55 -20.70
N ASN A 130 -18.44 10.09 -21.95
CA ASN A 130 -17.38 10.32 -22.94
C ASN A 130 -15.99 9.87 -22.43
N LEU A 131 -15.95 8.69 -21.80
CA LEU A 131 -14.72 8.10 -21.28
C LEU A 131 -13.74 7.82 -22.41
N ARG A 132 -12.58 8.47 -22.37
CA ARG A 132 -11.51 8.31 -23.35
C ARG A 132 -10.18 8.07 -22.62
N PRO A 133 -9.48 6.95 -22.90
CA PRO A 133 -8.15 6.73 -22.34
C PRO A 133 -7.22 7.89 -22.72
N SER A 134 -6.56 8.47 -21.71
CA SER A 134 -5.68 9.63 -21.88
C SER A 134 -4.31 9.43 -21.23
N LEU A 135 -4.26 8.69 -20.13
CA LEU A 135 -3.03 8.31 -19.43
C LEU A 135 -3.05 6.82 -19.07
N LEU A 136 -1.91 6.17 -19.29
CA LEU A 136 -1.59 4.84 -18.76
C LEU A 136 -0.59 5.00 -17.62
N CYS A 137 -0.99 4.67 -16.39
CA CYS A 137 -0.13 4.76 -15.21
C CYS A 137 0.45 3.38 -14.87
N THR A 138 1.75 3.21 -15.05
CA THR A 138 2.46 1.95 -14.77
C THR A 138 3.17 2.01 -13.42
N PRO A 139 3.40 0.88 -12.73
CA PRO A 139 4.22 0.83 -11.53
C PRO A 139 5.60 1.47 -11.73
N ALA A 140 6.10 2.11 -10.70
CA ALA A 140 7.44 2.63 -10.56
C ALA A 140 7.95 2.26 -9.17
N VAL A 141 9.26 2.03 -9.06
CA VAL A 141 9.96 1.84 -7.80
C VAL A 141 11.14 2.80 -7.76
N PRO A 142 11.51 3.33 -6.58
CA PRO A 142 12.72 4.14 -6.46
C PRO A 142 13.98 3.35 -6.84
N GLY A 143 14.89 3.97 -7.59
CA GLY A 143 16.21 3.42 -7.89
C GLY A 143 16.34 2.75 -9.27
N PRO A 144 17.46 2.05 -9.51
CA PRO A 144 17.68 1.31 -10.76
C PRO A 144 16.60 0.23 -10.92
N THR A 145 16.43 -0.28 -12.15
CA THR A 145 15.61 -1.49 -12.37
C THR A 145 15.96 -2.50 -11.30
N PRO A 146 14.97 -3.07 -10.57
CA PRO A 146 15.22 -4.28 -9.81
C PRO A 146 15.92 -5.20 -10.80
N THR A 147 17.15 -5.60 -10.49
CA THR A 147 17.83 -6.61 -11.31
C THR A 147 16.84 -7.79 -11.43
N PRO A 148 16.84 -8.57 -12.52
CA PRO A 148 16.06 -9.81 -12.56
C PRO A 148 16.30 -10.69 -11.32
N ASP A 149 17.44 -10.48 -10.67
CA ASP A 149 17.78 -11.05 -9.37
C ASP A 149 16.96 -10.47 -8.21
N ALA A 150 16.55 -9.20 -8.19
CA ALA A 150 15.77 -8.60 -7.08
C ALA A 150 14.34 -9.15 -6.88
N PHE A 151 13.86 -10.04 -7.74
CA PHE A 151 12.86 -11.04 -7.37
C PHE A 151 13.58 -12.38 -7.25
N HIS A 152 14.32 -12.57 -6.16
CA HIS A 152 15.18 -13.73 -5.97
C HIS A 152 14.33 -14.99 -5.62
N GLY A 153 13.48 -15.47 -6.51
CA GLY A 153 12.74 -16.73 -6.31
C GLY A 153 11.94 -16.79 -4.98
N PHE A 154 11.57 -18.01 -4.57
CA PHE A 154 10.97 -18.22 -3.25
C PHE A 154 12.03 -17.97 -2.15
N PRO A 155 11.72 -17.28 -1.04
CA PRO A 155 12.69 -17.07 0.03
C PRO A 155 13.20 -18.41 0.56
N ALA A 156 14.50 -18.51 0.82
CA ALA A 156 15.04 -19.68 1.50
C ALA A 156 14.41 -19.81 2.90
N THR A 157 14.35 -21.02 3.44
CA THR A 157 13.78 -21.24 4.78
C THR A 157 14.62 -20.64 5.91
N GLY A 158 15.86 -20.25 5.61
CA GLY A 158 16.84 -19.77 6.59
C GLY A 158 17.44 -20.89 7.45
N GLN A 159 17.03 -22.14 7.25
CA GLN A 159 17.57 -23.27 7.99
C GLN A 159 19.02 -23.54 7.56
N MET A 160 19.95 -23.54 8.54
CA MET A 160 21.37 -23.82 8.30
C MET A 160 21.82 -25.16 8.89
N THR A 161 21.04 -25.74 9.81
CA THR A 161 21.35 -26.98 10.52
C THR A 161 20.39 -28.11 10.15
N CYS A 162 20.86 -29.35 10.27
CA CYS A 162 20.10 -30.56 10.02
C CYS A 162 20.00 -31.38 11.31
N TRP A 163 18.93 -32.15 11.46
CA TRP A 163 18.59 -32.82 12.72
C TRP A 163 18.27 -34.30 12.50
N ASP A 164 18.57 -35.16 13.48
CA ASP A 164 18.08 -36.54 13.49
C ASP A 164 16.66 -36.65 14.09
N THR A 165 16.11 -37.87 14.14
CA THR A 165 14.76 -38.14 14.67
C THR A 165 14.64 -37.89 16.18
N SER A 166 15.76 -37.76 16.89
CA SER A 166 15.80 -37.46 18.33
C SER A 166 15.98 -35.96 18.59
N GLY A 167 16.12 -35.13 17.55
CA GLY A 167 16.35 -33.69 17.67
C GLY A 167 17.80 -33.34 17.98
N THR A 168 18.76 -34.20 17.66
CA THR A 168 20.21 -33.90 17.76
C THR A 168 20.70 -33.28 16.45
N VAL A 169 21.57 -32.26 16.53
CA VAL A 169 22.22 -31.67 15.34
C VAL A 169 23.14 -32.69 14.68
N ILE A 170 23.00 -32.86 13.37
CA ILE A 170 23.83 -33.72 12.53
C ILE A 170 24.48 -32.93 11.38
N SER A 171 25.43 -33.56 10.68
CA SER A 171 25.97 -33.02 9.43
C SER A 171 24.86 -32.89 8.39
N CYS A 172 24.84 -31.79 7.65
CA CYS A 172 23.85 -31.59 6.60
C CYS A 172 24.14 -32.36 5.32
N THR A 173 25.40 -32.67 4.98
CA THR A 173 25.74 -33.26 3.68
C THR A 173 24.98 -34.55 3.41
N GLY A 174 24.07 -34.53 2.43
CA GLY A 174 23.28 -35.69 2.01
C GLY A 174 22.09 -36.00 2.93
N ALA A 175 21.73 -35.09 3.85
CA ALA A 175 20.58 -35.24 4.72
C ALA A 175 19.26 -35.02 3.98
N GLY A 176 19.27 -34.33 2.84
CA GLY A 176 18.06 -34.01 2.07
C GLY A 176 17.09 -33.07 2.81
N GLN A 177 17.54 -32.44 3.90
CA GLN A 177 16.80 -31.44 4.67
C GLN A 177 17.07 -30.04 4.12
N ASP A 178 16.29 -29.05 4.56
CA ASP A 178 16.45 -27.67 4.09
C ASP A 178 17.81 -27.07 4.46
N GLY A 179 18.42 -27.50 5.57
CA GLY A 179 19.78 -27.11 5.95
C GLY A 179 20.88 -27.63 5.01
N ASP A 180 20.60 -28.71 4.27
CA ASP A 180 21.46 -29.30 3.23
C ASP A 180 21.20 -28.65 1.88
N THR A 181 19.93 -28.64 1.45
CA THR A 181 19.50 -28.13 0.16
C THR A 181 19.72 -26.62 0.03
N ARG A 182 19.35 -25.86 1.07
CA ARG A 182 19.41 -24.39 1.12
C ARG A 182 18.80 -23.73 -0.13
N ALA A 183 17.73 -24.32 -0.65
CA ALA A 183 17.02 -23.82 -1.82
C ALA A 183 16.32 -22.50 -1.52
N GLY A 184 16.12 -21.71 -2.57
CA GLY A 184 15.57 -20.37 -2.48
C GLY A 184 16.65 -19.31 -2.33
N ALA A 185 16.23 -18.06 -2.19
CA ALA A 185 17.17 -16.96 -2.09
C ALA A 185 17.61 -16.63 -0.70
N THR A 186 18.82 -16.06 -0.64
CA THR A 186 19.36 -15.43 0.56
C THR A 186 18.33 -14.48 1.15
N LEU A 187 17.97 -14.74 2.40
CA LEU A 187 17.05 -13.90 3.16
C LEU A 187 17.60 -12.48 3.26
N THR A 188 16.83 -11.50 2.78
CA THR A 188 17.25 -10.09 2.72
C THR A 188 16.14 -9.21 3.27
N TYR A 189 16.44 -8.47 4.34
CA TYR A 189 15.48 -7.62 5.04
C TYR A 189 15.97 -6.19 5.18
N VAL A 190 15.05 -5.22 5.10
CA VAL A 190 15.30 -3.79 5.36
C VAL A 190 14.43 -3.31 6.50
N ASP A 191 15.04 -2.62 7.46
CA ASP A 191 14.31 -1.85 8.47
C ASP A 191 13.96 -0.48 7.91
N ASN A 192 12.66 -0.15 7.89
CA ASN A 192 12.16 1.08 7.32
C ASN A 192 12.28 2.28 8.29
N GLY A 193 12.63 2.04 9.55
CA GLY A 193 12.77 3.09 10.58
C GLY A 193 11.45 3.68 11.09
N ASP A 194 10.31 3.17 10.62
CA ASP A 194 8.95 3.58 11.01
C ASP A 194 8.25 2.54 11.90
N GLY A 195 8.99 1.53 12.36
CA GLY A 195 8.45 0.40 13.10
C GLY A 195 8.05 -0.78 12.21
N THR A 196 8.46 -0.82 10.94
CA THR A 196 8.24 -1.97 10.05
C THR A 196 9.53 -2.52 9.43
N ILE A 197 9.51 -3.82 9.07
CA ILE A 197 10.56 -4.52 8.33
C ILE A 197 10.00 -4.98 6.99
N THR A 198 10.70 -4.68 5.90
CA THR A 198 10.41 -5.16 4.54
C THR A 198 11.28 -6.38 4.23
N ASP A 199 10.66 -7.47 3.79
CA ASP A 199 11.35 -8.58 3.13
C ASP A 199 11.58 -8.22 1.65
N LEU A 200 12.84 -8.06 1.26
CA LEU A 200 13.20 -7.66 -0.11
C LEU A 200 12.98 -8.79 -1.12
N ASN A 201 12.87 -10.05 -0.68
CA ASN A 201 12.61 -11.17 -1.59
C ASN A 201 11.13 -11.25 -2.00
N THR A 202 10.22 -10.88 -1.09
CA THR A 202 8.77 -10.98 -1.31
C THR A 202 8.07 -9.64 -1.51
N GLY A 203 8.70 -8.54 -1.09
CA GLY A 203 8.09 -7.21 -1.03
C GLY A 203 7.05 -7.07 0.09
N LEU A 204 6.87 -8.09 0.93
CA LEU A 204 5.95 -8.03 2.07
C LEU A 204 6.58 -7.25 3.22
N THR A 205 5.75 -6.48 3.93
CA THR A 205 6.17 -5.63 5.05
C THR A 205 5.40 -6.02 6.32
N TRP A 206 6.10 -6.06 7.45
CA TRP A 206 5.58 -6.54 8.74
C TRP A 206 5.95 -5.59 9.87
N GLU A 207 5.15 -5.57 10.94
CA GLU A 207 5.49 -4.82 12.15
C GLU A 207 6.80 -5.34 12.76
N LYS A 208 7.73 -4.42 13.04
CA LYS A 208 8.96 -4.70 13.77
C LYS A 208 8.62 -4.83 15.24
N LYS A 209 8.83 -6.02 15.81
CA LYS A 209 8.69 -6.21 17.25
C LYS A 209 9.65 -5.26 17.99
N SER A 210 9.09 -4.39 18.82
CA SER A 210 9.88 -3.59 19.76
C SER A 210 10.41 -4.53 20.84
N VAL A 211 11.74 -4.56 21.02
CA VAL A 211 12.45 -5.25 22.11
C VAL A 211 12.49 -4.38 23.36
#